data_AF-A0A7K5GY66-F1
#
_entry.id   AF-A0A7K5GY66-F1
#
_cell.length_a   1.000
_cell.length_b   1.000
_cell.length_c   1.000
_cell.angle_alpha   90.00
_cell.angle_beta   90.00
_cell.angle_gamma   90.00
#
_symmetry.space_group_name_H-M   'P 1'
#
loop_
_entity.id
_entity.type
_entity.pdbx_description
1 polymer ?
#
loop_
_entity_poly.entity_id
_entity_poly.type
_entity_poly.pdbx_seq_one_letter_code
_entity_poly.pdbx_strand_id
1 'polypeptide(L)'
;CGGSCSLTPLLCVPKPPPARARRVVFEDEVMPLGRPPGRVRPAEEGEKLGAMSIPPRLAPRPRPHAVPDYVVKYPAIRSPRQREGYKGVFQDQLAEYTELLGELRTARQRLGELEAAMGRLPRHTTSRTDLAFLEKQERCQYLKKKLTHIKARIQEYDRDARDAAVYF
;
A
#
# COMPACT_ATOMS: atom_id res chain seq x y z
N CYS A 1 44.27 -1.35 44.39
CA CYS A 1 43.77 -2.73 44.54
C CYS A 1 42.90 -2.79 45.78
N GLY A 2 41.64 -3.22 45.80
CA GLY A 2 40.68 -3.65 44.79
C GLY A 2 39.34 -3.67 45.53
N GLY A 3 38.39 -2.87 45.07
CA GLY A 3 37.12 -2.60 45.74
C GLY A 3 36.14 -3.78 45.68
N SER A 4 35.32 -3.85 46.72
CA SER A 4 34.35 -4.88 47.05
C SER A 4 33.40 -5.27 45.91
N CYS A 5 33.17 -6.57 45.77
CA CYS A 5 32.26 -7.20 44.84
C CYS A 5 30.81 -7.07 45.34
N SER A 6 29.96 -6.35 44.61
CA SER A 6 28.51 -6.37 44.80
C SER A 6 27.87 -7.27 43.74
N LEU A 7 27.43 -8.46 44.18
CA LEU A 7 26.62 -9.38 43.39
C LEU A 7 25.19 -8.83 43.29
N THR A 8 24.76 -8.43 42.10
CA THR A 8 23.35 -8.15 41.80
C THR A 8 22.66 -9.44 41.33
N PRO A 9 21.47 -9.79 41.86
CA PRO A 9 20.76 -10.98 41.42
C PRO A 9 20.04 -10.73 40.08
N LEU A 10 20.15 -11.70 39.19
CA LEU A 10 19.47 -11.77 37.90
C LEU A 10 17.95 -11.79 38.09
N LEU A 11 17.27 -10.70 37.74
CA LEU A 11 15.81 -10.69 37.58
C LEU A 11 15.45 -11.43 36.29
N CYS A 12 14.96 -12.66 36.44
CA CYS A 12 14.33 -13.43 35.38
C CYS A 12 13.03 -12.73 34.95
N VAL A 13 13.04 -12.07 33.79
CA VAL A 13 11.81 -11.58 33.16
C VAL A 13 11.15 -12.77 32.44
N PRO A 14 9.88 -13.12 32.76
CA PRO A 14 9.17 -14.14 32.01
C PRO A 14 8.92 -13.65 30.58
N LYS A 15 9.39 -14.44 29.62
CA LYS A 15 9.24 -14.22 28.17
C LYS A 15 7.75 -14.33 27.79
N PRO A 16 7.16 -13.38 27.06
CA PRO A 16 5.77 -13.48 26.62
C PRO A 16 5.61 -14.63 25.59
N PRO A 17 4.48 -15.36 25.58
CA PRO A 17 4.24 -16.43 24.62
C PRO A 17 4.09 -15.86 23.20
N PRO A 18 4.49 -16.62 22.16
CA PRO A 18 4.34 -16.17 20.78
C PRO A 18 2.86 -16.06 20.43
N ALA A 19 2.42 -14.84 20.09
CA ALA A 19 1.10 -14.60 19.52
C ALA A 19 1.00 -15.28 18.15
N ARG A 20 0.08 -16.23 18.05
CA ARG A 20 -0.22 -17.01 16.85
C ARG A 20 -0.57 -16.08 15.68
N ALA A 21 0.23 -16.12 14.62
CA ALA A 21 -0.06 -15.42 13.38
C ALA A 21 -1.36 -15.96 12.76
N ARG A 22 -2.41 -15.14 12.74
CA ARG A 22 -3.61 -15.41 11.95
C ARG A 22 -3.30 -15.04 10.50
N ARG A 23 -3.10 -16.04 9.64
CA ARG A 23 -3.17 -15.88 8.19
C ARG A 23 -4.62 -15.48 7.87
N VAL A 24 -4.80 -14.27 7.34
CA VAL A 24 -6.07 -13.90 6.71
C VAL A 24 -6.04 -14.53 5.33
N VAL A 25 -6.84 -15.58 5.13
CA VAL A 25 -7.16 -16.12 3.81
C VAL A 25 -8.30 -15.25 3.29
N PHE A 26 -8.10 -14.60 2.15
CA PHE A 26 -9.20 -13.99 1.41
C PHE A 26 -9.76 -15.08 0.50
N GLU A 27 -10.82 -15.73 0.96
CA GLU A 27 -11.68 -16.56 0.13
C GLU A 27 -12.90 -15.69 -0.19
N ASP A 28 -12.93 -15.14 -1.41
CA ASP A 28 -14.15 -14.53 -1.95
C ASP A 28 -14.76 -15.59 -2.87
N GLU A 29 -15.69 -16.35 -2.30
CA GLU A 29 -16.46 -17.35 -3.01
C GLU A 29 -17.42 -16.67 -3.99
N VAL A 30 -17.10 -16.75 -5.29
CA VAL A 30 -18.08 -16.49 -6.35
C VAL A 30 -18.95 -17.73 -6.53
N MET A 31 -20.20 -17.64 -6.09
CA MET A 31 -21.22 -18.66 -6.31
C MET A 31 -21.97 -18.36 -7.62
N PRO A 32 -22.05 -19.27 -8.61
CA PRO A 32 -22.94 -19.11 -9.74
C PRO A 32 -24.26 -19.87 -9.48
N LEU A 33 -25.36 -19.12 -9.35
CA LEU A 33 -26.72 -19.67 -9.46
C LEU A 33 -27.04 -19.89 -10.96
N GLY A 34 -27.47 -21.11 -11.28
CA GLY A 34 -27.50 -21.67 -12.62
C GLY A 34 -28.61 -21.22 -13.58
N ARG A 35 -28.48 -21.65 -14.84
CA ARG A 35 -29.34 -22.65 -15.54
C ARG A 35 -29.05 -22.61 -17.07
N PRO A 36 -29.08 -23.75 -17.79
CA PRO A 36 -28.67 -23.81 -19.22
C PRO A 36 -29.85 -23.56 -20.17
N PRO A 37 -29.56 -23.26 -21.45
CA PRO A 37 -29.82 -24.22 -22.53
C PRO A 37 -28.65 -24.24 -23.54
N GLY A 38 -28.33 -25.31 -24.26
CA GLY A 38 -29.21 -26.17 -25.04
C GLY A 38 -28.88 -25.98 -26.53
N ARG A 39 -27.99 -26.85 -27.03
CA ARG A 39 -27.78 -27.31 -28.42
C ARG A 39 -27.84 -26.34 -29.62
N VAL A 40 -26.74 -26.39 -30.37
CA VAL A 40 -26.48 -25.90 -31.73
C VAL A 40 -27.55 -26.26 -32.77
N ARG A 41 -27.86 -25.32 -33.68
CA ARG A 41 -28.12 -25.58 -35.12
C ARG A 41 -27.48 -24.45 -35.97
N PRO A 42 -26.89 -24.73 -37.14
CA PRO A 42 -26.35 -23.73 -38.05
C PRO A 42 -27.28 -23.42 -39.24
N ALA A 43 -27.07 -22.24 -39.86
CA ALA A 43 -27.42 -21.83 -41.23
C ALA A 43 -28.95 -21.66 -41.52
N GLU A 44 -29.49 -20.71 -42.30
CA GLU A 44 -29.04 -19.89 -43.43
C GLU A 44 -29.80 -18.55 -43.54
N GLU A 45 -29.32 -17.69 -44.46
CA GLU A 45 -29.99 -16.65 -45.27
C GLU A 45 -30.79 -15.52 -44.59
N GLY A 46 -30.31 -14.28 -44.67
CA GLY A 46 -30.77 -13.26 -45.64
C GLY A 46 -31.37 -12.11 -44.81
N GLU A 47 -31.19 -10.81 -45.01
CA GLU A 47 -30.83 -9.96 -46.12
C GLU A 47 -30.24 -8.63 -45.56
N LYS A 48 -29.59 -7.89 -46.45
CA LYS A 48 -28.95 -6.58 -46.29
C LYS A 48 -29.82 -5.53 -45.56
N LEU A 49 -29.16 -4.60 -44.85
CA LEU A 49 -29.14 -3.16 -45.17
C LEU A 49 -28.40 -2.37 -44.06
N GLY A 50 -27.49 -1.47 -44.47
CA GLY A 50 -27.07 -0.34 -43.64
C GLY A 50 -25.76 -0.50 -42.86
N ALA A 51 -24.64 -0.70 -43.55
CA ALA A 51 -23.32 -0.41 -43.00
C ALA A 51 -23.16 1.11 -42.80
N MET A 52 -23.67 1.63 -41.69
CA MET A 52 -23.23 2.90 -41.14
C MET A 52 -21.98 2.60 -40.32
N SER A 53 -20.84 2.61 -40.99
CA SER A 53 -19.51 2.47 -40.40
C SER A 53 -19.29 3.60 -39.40
N ILE A 54 -19.53 3.34 -38.12
CA ILE A 54 -19.07 4.22 -37.05
C ILE A 54 -17.54 4.04 -37.01
N PRO A 55 -16.73 5.08 -37.32
CA PRO A 55 -15.29 4.97 -37.14
C PRO A 55 -15.03 4.74 -35.64
N PRO A 56 -14.12 3.83 -35.25
CA PRO A 56 -13.74 3.63 -33.86
C PRO A 56 -12.98 4.86 -33.35
N ARG A 57 -13.70 5.94 -33.07
CA ARG A 57 -13.17 7.13 -32.45
C ARG A 57 -13.19 6.88 -30.95
N LEU A 58 -11.97 6.70 -30.43
CA LEU A 58 -11.58 6.90 -29.04
C LEU A 58 -12.02 5.80 -28.06
N ALA A 59 -11.55 4.58 -28.25
CA ALA A 59 -11.18 3.80 -27.08
C ALA A 59 -10.02 4.56 -26.38
N PRO A 60 -10.15 4.97 -25.10
CA PRO A 60 -9.03 5.54 -24.38
C PRO A 60 -7.92 4.49 -24.38
N ARG A 61 -6.86 4.73 -25.13
CA ARG A 61 -5.66 3.89 -25.04
C ARG A 61 -5.25 3.87 -23.57
N PRO A 62 -5.03 2.70 -22.95
CA PRO A 62 -4.48 2.64 -21.61
C PRO A 62 -3.22 3.49 -21.61
N ARG A 63 -3.22 4.59 -20.84
CA ARG A 63 -2.02 5.40 -20.68
C ARG A 63 -0.93 4.42 -20.22
N PRO A 64 0.24 4.37 -20.89
CA PRO A 64 1.35 3.56 -20.40
C PRO A 64 1.54 3.90 -18.94
N HIS A 65 1.41 2.91 -18.05
CA HIS A 65 1.51 3.11 -16.62
C HIS A 65 2.90 3.71 -16.38
N ALA A 66 2.95 5.03 -16.20
CA ALA A 66 4.20 5.72 -16.00
C ALA A 66 4.86 5.09 -14.77
N VAL A 67 6.09 4.61 -14.95
CA VAL A 67 6.85 4.01 -13.85
C VAL A 67 6.91 5.06 -12.73
N PRO A 68 6.49 4.73 -11.50
CA PRO A 68 6.52 5.70 -10.42
C PRO A 68 7.93 6.24 -10.20
N ASP A 69 8.05 7.53 -9.91
CA ASP A 69 9.34 8.23 -9.83
C ASP A 69 10.28 7.60 -8.79
N TYR A 70 9.73 7.09 -7.67
CA TYR A 70 10.52 6.40 -6.65
C TYR A 70 11.13 5.07 -7.13
N VAL A 71 10.53 4.40 -8.12
CA VAL A 71 11.13 3.18 -8.69
C VAL A 71 12.40 3.53 -9.45
N VAL A 72 12.39 4.67 -10.16
CA VAL A 72 13.55 5.18 -10.90
C VAL A 72 14.60 5.78 -9.97
N LYS A 73 14.18 6.51 -8.92
CA LYS A 73 15.09 7.17 -7.95
C LYS A 73 15.79 6.19 -7.01
N TYR A 74 15.16 5.05 -6.72
CA TYR A 74 15.69 4.06 -5.78
C TYR A 74 15.85 2.68 -6.45
N PRO A 75 16.83 2.51 -7.37
CA PRO A 75 17.15 1.23 -7.97
C PRO A 75 17.77 0.23 -6.97
N ALA A 76 18.16 -0.95 -7.45
CA ALA A 76 18.90 -1.94 -6.67
C ALA A 76 20.18 -1.35 -6.07
N ILE A 77 20.41 -1.61 -4.79
CA ILE A 77 21.54 -1.08 -4.03
C ILE A 77 22.80 -1.85 -4.42
N ARG A 78 23.90 -1.13 -4.64
CA ARG A 78 25.19 -1.71 -5.07
C ARG A 78 26.32 -1.49 -4.07
N SER A 79 26.10 -0.73 -3.00
CA SER A 79 27.14 -0.46 -2.00
C SER A 79 26.59 -0.22 -0.60
N PRO A 80 27.41 -0.43 0.46
CA PRO A 80 27.01 -0.16 1.84
C PRO A 80 26.67 1.32 2.08
N ARG A 81 27.43 2.25 1.48
CA ARG A 81 27.16 3.69 1.59
C ARG A 81 25.81 4.06 0.97
N GLN A 82 25.48 3.50 -0.18
CA GLN A 82 24.18 3.74 -0.82
C GLN A 82 23.03 3.19 0.02
N ARG A 83 23.23 2.02 0.65
CA ARG A 83 22.27 1.44 1.61
C ARG A 83 22.01 2.37 2.79
N GLU A 84 23.05 2.95 3.38
CA GLU A 84 22.91 3.93 4.47
C GLU A 84 22.17 5.19 4.02
N GLY A 85 22.47 5.69 2.82
CA GLY A 85 21.71 6.79 2.22
C GLY A 85 20.22 6.48 2.06
N TYR A 86 19.88 5.27 1.59
CA TYR A 86 18.48 4.84 1.47
C TYR A 86 17.80 4.73 2.84
N LYS A 87 18.54 4.26 3.85
CA LYS A 87 18.06 4.20 5.23
C LYS A 87 17.74 5.58 5.79
N GLY A 88 18.62 6.57 5.57
CA GLY A 88 18.38 7.96 5.98
C GLY A 88 17.11 8.52 5.36
N VAL A 89 16.99 8.42 4.03
CA VAL A 89 15.77 8.84 3.32
C VAL A 89 14.53 8.12 3.84
N PHE A 90 14.62 6.80 4.06
CA PHE A 90 13.50 6.04 4.60
C PHE A 90 13.05 6.57 5.96
N GLN A 91 13.98 6.91 6.85
CA GLN A 91 13.68 7.46 8.18
C GLN A 91 13.02 8.83 8.08
N ASP A 92 13.59 9.74 7.28
CA ASP A 92 13.06 11.09 7.09
C ASP A 92 11.64 11.05 6.51
N GLN A 93 11.44 10.24 5.48
CA GLN A 93 10.13 10.11 4.83
C GLN A 93 9.12 9.32 5.67
N LEU A 94 9.59 8.42 6.54
CA LEU A 94 8.71 7.74 7.49
C LEU A 94 8.17 8.74 8.51
N ALA A 95 9.00 9.67 8.97
CA ALA A 95 8.56 10.76 9.86
C ALA A 95 7.44 11.58 9.20
N GLU A 96 7.63 12.03 7.97
CA GLU A 96 6.61 12.74 7.18
C GLU A 96 5.31 11.91 7.05
N TYR A 97 5.43 10.61 6.73
CA TYR A 97 4.28 9.73 6.62
C TYR A 97 3.50 9.59 7.94
N THR A 98 4.22 9.46 9.07
CA THR A 98 3.60 9.30 10.38
C THR A 98 2.89 10.56 10.85
N GLU A 99 3.47 11.74 10.60
CA GLU A 99 2.85 13.03 10.90
C GLU A 99 1.56 13.21 10.09
N LEU A 100 1.66 13.01 8.76
CA LEU A 100 0.52 13.15 7.86
C LEU A 100 -0.63 12.17 8.20
N LEU A 101 -0.29 10.95 8.63
CA LEU A 101 -1.29 9.98 9.09
C LEU A 101 -1.96 10.45 10.39
N GLY A 102 -1.22 11.10 11.29
CA GLY A 102 -1.74 11.74 12.49
C GLY A 102 -2.73 12.86 12.16
N GLU A 103 -2.39 13.71 11.20
CA GLU A 103 -3.28 14.78 10.74
C GLU A 103 -4.57 14.23 10.12
N LEU A 104 -4.48 13.22 9.26
CA LEU A 104 -5.65 12.57 8.65
C LEU A 104 -6.57 11.94 9.71
N ARG A 105 -5.98 11.28 10.72
CA ARG A 105 -6.74 10.72 11.85
C ARG A 105 -7.46 11.81 12.63
N THR A 106 -6.76 12.91 12.92
CA THR A 106 -7.30 14.05 13.64
C THR A 106 -8.43 14.72 12.86
N ALA A 107 -8.26 14.93 11.55
CA ALA A 107 -9.29 15.49 10.69
C ALA A 107 -10.54 14.60 10.67
N ARG A 108 -10.36 13.28 10.52
CA ARG A 108 -11.47 12.31 10.56
C ARG A 108 -12.15 12.25 11.93
N GLN A 109 -11.39 12.40 13.02
CA GLN A 109 -11.95 12.45 14.37
C GLN A 109 -12.85 13.67 14.56
N ARG A 110 -12.34 14.88 14.24
CA ARG A 110 -13.13 16.13 14.31
C ARG A 110 -14.41 16.05 13.51
N LEU A 111 -14.31 15.42 12.34
CA LEU A 111 -15.43 15.19 11.44
C LEU A 111 -16.50 14.27 12.08
N GLY A 112 -16.07 13.23 12.81
CA GLY A 112 -16.96 12.36 13.58
C GLY A 112 -17.55 13.01 14.83
N GLU A 113 -16.80 13.85 15.53
CA GLU A 113 -17.29 14.65 16.68
C GLU A 113 -18.41 15.60 16.25
N LEU A 114 -18.23 16.29 15.11
CA LEU A 114 -19.27 17.14 14.53
C LEU A 114 -20.50 16.34 14.09
N GLU A 115 -20.33 15.16 13.50
CA GLU A 115 -21.47 14.27 13.16
C GLU A 115 -22.25 13.81 14.38
N ALA A 116 -21.56 13.50 15.47
CA ALA A 116 -22.18 13.12 16.74
C ALA A 116 -22.93 14.30 17.36
N ALA A 117 -22.32 15.50 17.35
CA ALA A 117 -22.91 16.70 17.92
C ALA A 117 -24.13 17.21 17.13
N MET A 118 -24.09 17.12 15.79
CA MET A 118 -25.17 17.64 14.93
C MET A 118 -26.26 16.61 14.60
N GLY A 119 -26.23 15.39 15.17
CA GLY A 119 -27.31 14.42 15.00
C GLY A 119 -27.66 14.12 13.53
N ARG A 120 -26.73 13.52 12.77
CA ARG A 120 -26.94 13.00 11.41
C ARG A 120 -27.48 14.00 10.38
N LEU A 121 -26.92 15.21 10.31
CA LEU A 121 -27.21 16.12 9.21
C LEU A 121 -26.54 15.63 7.89
N PRO A 122 -27.24 15.60 6.74
CA PRO A 122 -26.64 15.24 5.46
C PRO A 122 -25.46 16.16 5.12
N ARG A 123 -24.30 15.58 4.82
CA ARG A 123 -23.09 16.31 4.44
C ARG A 123 -23.22 16.85 3.02
N HIS A 124 -23.86 18.00 2.87
CA HIS A 124 -23.93 18.71 1.59
C HIS A 124 -23.13 20.02 1.65
N THR A 125 -21.86 19.92 2.01
CA THR A 125 -20.92 21.03 1.82
C THR A 125 -19.58 20.48 1.33
N THR A 126 -19.52 20.22 0.02
CA THR A 126 -18.27 20.01 -0.72
C THR A 126 -17.47 21.31 -0.72
N SER A 127 -16.92 21.64 0.44
CA SER A 127 -16.09 22.81 0.67
C SER A 127 -14.66 22.35 0.80
N ARG A 128 -13.74 23.22 0.41
CA ARG A 128 -12.27 23.11 0.35
C ARG A 128 -11.57 22.16 1.35
N THR A 129 -12.16 21.87 2.50
CA THR A 129 -11.72 20.84 3.47
C THR A 129 -11.64 19.44 2.86
N ASP A 130 -12.59 19.07 1.99
CA ASP A 130 -12.65 17.72 1.40
C ASP A 130 -11.54 17.52 0.37
N LEU A 131 -11.22 18.57 -0.41
CA LEU A 131 -10.12 18.56 -1.37
C LEU A 131 -8.77 18.41 -0.67
N ALA A 132 -8.51 19.23 0.37
CA ALA A 132 -7.28 19.14 1.14
C ALA A 132 -7.13 17.77 1.85
N PHE A 133 -8.23 17.18 2.31
CA PHE A 133 -8.23 15.83 2.89
C PHE A 133 -7.85 14.77 1.86
N LEU A 134 -8.41 14.85 0.65
CA LEU A 134 -8.08 13.93 -0.45
C LEU A 134 -6.62 14.04 -0.88
N GLU A 135 -6.08 15.26 -0.99
CA GLU A 135 -4.66 15.50 -1.30
C GLU A 135 -3.74 14.88 -0.24
N LYS A 136 -4.05 15.08 1.05
CA LYS A 136 -3.29 14.46 2.16
C LYS A 136 -3.39 12.94 2.11
N GLN A 137 -4.57 12.39 1.81
CA GLN A 137 -4.77 10.96 1.65
C GLN A 137 -3.92 10.39 0.50
N GLU A 138 -3.91 11.06 -0.66
CA GLU A 138 -3.09 10.68 -1.81
C GLU A 138 -1.61 10.72 -1.46
N ARG A 139 -1.15 11.78 -0.78
CA ARG A 139 0.25 11.89 -0.31
C ARG A 139 0.63 10.75 0.64
N CYS A 140 -0.25 10.39 1.57
CA CYS A 140 -0.05 9.22 2.44
C CYS A 140 0.10 7.92 1.64
N GLN A 141 -0.74 7.71 0.62
CA GLN A 141 -0.65 6.51 -0.23
C GLN A 141 0.65 6.47 -1.03
N TYR A 142 1.06 7.61 -1.58
CA TYR A 142 2.33 7.75 -2.29
C TYR A 142 3.52 7.41 -1.37
N LEU A 143 3.58 8.05 -0.19
CA LEU A 143 4.65 7.80 0.78
C LEU A 143 4.69 6.34 1.22
N LYS A 144 3.52 5.72 1.48
CA LYS A 144 3.45 4.29 1.83
C LYS A 144 4.06 3.40 0.74
N LYS A 145 3.73 3.63 -0.54
CA LYS A 145 4.28 2.87 -1.67
C LYS A 145 5.79 3.10 -1.80
N LYS A 146 6.23 4.36 -1.73
CA LYS A 146 7.65 4.75 -1.78
C LYS A 146 8.48 4.11 -0.67
N LEU A 147 8.02 4.21 0.58
CA LEU A 147 8.66 3.63 1.75
C LEU A 147 8.75 2.10 1.64
N THR A 148 7.68 1.46 1.17
CA THR A 148 7.67 0.00 0.96
C THR A 148 8.73 -0.41 -0.06
N HIS A 149 8.85 0.33 -1.17
CA HIS A 149 9.87 0.09 -2.19
C HIS A 149 11.29 0.27 -1.65
N ILE A 150 11.57 1.38 -0.96
CA ILE A 150 12.90 1.65 -0.40
C ILE A 150 13.28 0.58 0.64
N LYS A 151 12.34 0.21 1.52
CA LYS A 151 12.54 -0.86 2.50
C LYS A 151 12.87 -2.19 1.82
N ALA A 152 12.16 -2.53 0.75
CA ALA A 152 12.42 -3.76 -0.01
C ALA A 152 13.85 -3.75 -0.59
N ARG A 153 14.31 -2.63 -1.17
CA ARG A 153 15.67 -2.51 -1.70
C ARG A 153 16.75 -2.69 -0.63
N ILE A 154 16.56 -2.12 0.55
CA ILE A 154 17.47 -2.31 1.68
C ILE A 154 17.49 -3.78 2.13
N GLN A 155 16.32 -4.41 2.24
CA GLN A 155 16.21 -5.80 2.69
C GLN A 155 16.77 -6.80 1.69
N GLU A 156 16.63 -6.55 0.39
CA GLU A 156 17.21 -7.35 -0.69
C GLU A 156 18.74 -7.32 -0.59
N TYR A 157 19.34 -6.13 -0.51
CA TYR A 157 20.78 -5.98 -0.33
C TYR A 157 21.31 -6.66 0.95
N ASP A 158 20.59 -6.52 2.07
CA ASP A 158 20.97 -7.17 3.33
C ASP A 158 20.92 -8.70 3.24
N ARG A 159 20.00 -9.25 2.45
CA ARG A 159 19.90 -10.68 2.21
C ARG A 159 21.08 -11.14 1.37
N ASP A 160 21.34 -10.49 0.25
CA ASP A 160 22.43 -10.85 -0.67
C ASP A 160 23.80 -10.77 0.03
N ALA A 161 24.00 -9.75 0.88
CA ALA A 161 25.22 -9.60 1.66
C ALA A 161 25.41 -10.72 2.71
N ARG A 162 24.32 -11.19 3.31
CA ARG A 162 24.35 -12.32 4.25
C ARG A 162 24.63 -13.63 3.52
N ASP A 163 23.94 -13.84 2.40
CA ASP A 163 24.11 -15.05 1.60
C ASP A 163 25.55 -15.13 1.09
N ALA A 164 26.10 -14.03 0.56
CA ALA A 164 27.51 -13.96 0.17
C ALA A 164 28.45 -14.34 1.33
N ALA A 165 28.20 -13.86 2.55
CA ALA A 165 29.02 -14.16 3.73
C ALA A 165 28.96 -15.63 4.19
N VAL A 166 27.96 -16.42 3.77
CA VAL A 166 27.86 -17.86 4.09
C VAL A 166 28.71 -18.71 3.13
N TYR A 167 29.02 -18.19 1.94
CA TYR A 167 29.84 -18.89 0.94
C TYR A 167 31.34 -18.56 1.02
N PHE A 168 31.77 -17.88 2.08
CA PHE A 168 33.18 -17.60 2.42
C PHE A 168 33.52 -18.21 3.78
#